data_AF-A0A0U5C152-F1
#
_entry.id   AF-A0A0U5C152-F1
#
_cell.length_a   1.000
_cell.length_b   1.000
_cell.length_c   1.000
_cell.angle_alpha   90.00
_cell.angle_beta   90.00
_cell.angle_gamma   90.00
#
_symmetry.space_group_name_H-M   'P 1'
#
loop_
_entity.id
_entity.type
_entity.pdbx_description
1 polymer ?
#
loop_
_entity_poly.entity_id
_entity_poly.type
_entity_poly.pdbx_seq_one_letter_code
_entity_poly.pdbx_strand_id
1 'polypeptide(L)'
;MARREEFFYDASDEYPAYDECEFPKYPRRPHSKRGHYFIWAAIWLCLIALAGFHITSLVIAILGVTTDNDGFDTGAPGYTLYKNTRFESCFNKPPEPYYNCTSVYEDFKNLEQAVFKQFQYHGIGVLATAEHIPVYNDTEGTWCEALSCFNNFKVVPSKPRESALWQVTIADWISAAGTLLVAVWHTRTVYKASAGSGPECGRLAWDDWLGTIYDAASLVWWWVGFGWWSADQTRYPRPSVLGWISPWKYSDLLAYHPFVCGIPLLRNRPTALRFTRWILRVIAAVQWLVGAHIFSSLHADSSGHPVYDCLASQIQEAPGFTSCTAQQICSKDWLFHSPRFIWAAGGGIAVEGLLAAFLTCTLVAIIPPLLIPICMITSNVLSSEYRSLSYWKKLYHEYHPGAPVAAAVGSICVIVMAVLSIKDIRSEFQRERDGAVSFYWECTALNVNVSPWRHYMDVDDGLVVRFAKMFFNS
;
A
#
# COMPACT_ATOMS: atom_id res chain seq x y z
N MET A 1 37.89 5.70 -41.06
CA MET A 1 36.48 6.07 -41.26
C MET A 1 35.67 4.77 -41.30
N ALA A 2 35.21 4.32 -40.14
CA ALA A 2 34.44 3.09 -39.99
C ALA A 2 32.95 3.41 -40.14
N ARG A 3 32.27 2.60 -40.94
CA ARG A 3 30.83 2.68 -41.26
C ARG A 3 30.05 2.39 -39.97
N ARG A 4 29.26 3.36 -39.52
CA ARG A 4 28.41 3.31 -38.33
C ARG A 4 27.17 2.49 -38.70
N GLU A 5 27.18 1.18 -38.43
CA GLU A 5 25.96 0.35 -38.50
C GLU A 5 25.08 0.70 -37.29
N GLU A 6 24.35 1.77 -37.50
CA GLU A 6 23.20 2.16 -36.71
C GLU A 6 22.12 1.08 -36.94
N PHE A 7 21.88 0.24 -35.93
CA PHE A 7 20.67 -0.60 -35.80
C PHE A 7 19.45 0.33 -35.64
N PHE A 8 19.17 1.10 -36.69
CA PHE A 8 17.86 1.63 -36.99
C PHE A 8 17.15 0.52 -37.76
N TYR A 9 15.85 0.35 -37.49
CA TYR A 9 14.96 -0.24 -38.48
C TYR A 9 15.23 0.46 -39.80
N ASP A 10 15.66 -0.31 -40.80
CA ASP A 10 15.89 0.19 -42.15
C ASP A 10 14.60 0.86 -42.63
N ALA A 11 14.68 2.14 -42.98
CA ALA A 11 13.54 2.92 -43.47
C ALA A 11 13.38 2.78 -44.99
N SER A 12 13.99 1.75 -45.60
CA SER A 12 14.01 1.54 -47.05
C SER A 12 13.56 0.16 -47.52
N ASP A 13 12.95 -0.66 -46.66
CA ASP A 13 12.26 -1.85 -47.16
C ASP A 13 10.87 -1.49 -47.68
N GLU A 14 10.62 -1.89 -48.93
CA GLU A 14 9.30 -1.88 -49.56
C GLU A 14 8.22 -2.28 -48.55
N TYR A 15 7.18 -1.46 -48.41
CA TYR A 15 6.04 -1.73 -47.53
C TYR A 15 5.57 -3.18 -47.71
N PRO A 16 5.79 -4.08 -46.74
CA PRO A 16 5.15 -5.39 -46.80
C PRO A 16 3.65 -5.17 -46.76
N ALA A 17 2.92 -5.97 -47.54
CA ALA A 17 1.47 -5.94 -47.60
C ALA A 17 0.88 -5.94 -46.18
N TYR A 18 -0.23 -5.20 -46.03
CA TYR A 18 -0.92 -4.79 -44.79
C TYR A 18 -1.28 -5.88 -43.76
N ASP A 19 -0.93 -7.15 -43.97
CA ASP A 19 -1.37 -8.30 -43.18
C ASP A 19 -0.28 -8.92 -42.28
N GLU A 20 1.00 -8.56 -42.44
CA GLU A 20 2.08 -9.15 -41.64
C GLU A 20 2.55 -8.20 -40.53
N CYS A 21 1.94 -8.32 -39.36
CA CYS A 21 2.43 -7.67 -38.15
C CYS A 21 3.68 -8.39 -37.62
N GLU A 22 4.87 -8.04 -38.10
CA GLU A 22 6.16 -8.47 -37.52
C GLU A 22 6.48 -7.74 -36.21
N PHE A 23 5.64 -7.91 -35.19
CA PHE A 23 6.01 -7.52 -33.83
C PHE A 23 6.77 -8.66 -33.15
N PRO A 24 7.78 -8.36 -32.31
CA PRO A 24 8.56 -9.40 -31.64
C PRO A 24 7.66 -10.29 -30.77
N LYS A 25 7.67 -11.59 -31.05
CA LYS A 25 7.10 -12.65 -30.20
C LYS A 25 8.00 -12.83 -28.98
N TYR A 26 7.75 -12.05 -27.95
CA TYR A 26 8.50 -12.06 -26.71
C TYR A 26 7.59 -12.54 -25.56
N PRO A 27 8.11 -13.22 -24.51
CA PRO A 27 9.49 -13.71 -24.35
C PRO A 27 9.80 -14.96 -25.18
N ARG A 28 11.08 -15.15 -25.52
CA ARG A 28 11.55 -16.33 -26.24
C ARG A 28 11.22 -17.59 -25.43
N ARG A 29 10.48 -18.53 -26.03
CA ARG A 29 10.10 -19.77 -25.37
C ARG A 29 11.34 -20.53 -24.91
N PRO A 30 11.34 -21.12 -23.69
CA PRO A 30 12.42 -22.02 -23.30
C PRO A 30 12.61 -23.12 -24.35
N HIS A 31 13.85 -23.39 -24.74
CA HIS A 31 14.15 -24.45 -25.70
C HIS A 31 13.71 -25.84 -25.21
N SER A 32 13.62 -26.03 -23.88
CA SER A 32 13.14 -27.27 -23.28
C SER A 32 11.62 -27.25 -23.04
N LYS A 33 10.93 -28.33 -23.42
CA LYS A 33 9.51 -28.54 -23.09
C LYS A 33 9.28 -28.46 -21.57
N ARG A 34 10.21 -29.00 -20.77
CA ARG A 34 10.17 -28.96 -19.30
C ARG A 34 10.19 -27.52 -18.77
N GLY A 35 11.08 -26.67 -19.27
CA GLY A 35 11.15 -25.26 -18.85
C GLY A 35 9.86 -24.51 -19.19
N HIS A 36 9.28 -24.79 -20.36
CA HIS A 36 8.00 -24.19 -20.75
C HIS A 36 6.85 -24.57 -19.79
N TYR A 37 6.70 -25.87 -19.47
CA TYR A 37 5.69 -26.34 -18.52
C TYR A 37 5.93 -25.79 -17.11
N PHE A 38 7.19 -25.69 -16.68
CA PHE A 38 7.54 -25.14 -15.37
C PHE A 38 7.12 -23.67 -15.25
N ILE A 39 7.47 -22.82 -16.23
CA ILE A 39 7.07 -21.40 -16.22
C ILE A 39 5.55 -21.26 -16.30
N TRP A 40 4.90 -22.06 -17.14
CA TRP A 40 3.45 -22.04 -17.26
C TRP A 40 2.75 -22.43 -15.96
N ALA A 41 3.22 -23.51 -15.31
CA ALA A 41 2.73 -23.93 -14.01
C ALA A 41 2.96 -22.85 -12.94
N ALA A 42 4.13 -22.20 -12.94
CA ALA A 42 4.44 -21.11 -12.02
C ALA A 42 3.49 -19.91 -12.20
N ILE A 43 3.21 -19.49 -13.44
CA ILE A 43 2.25 -18.40 -13.71
C ILE A 43 0.86 -18.75 -13.17
N TRP A 44 0.37 -19.96 -13.42
CA TRP A 44 -0.95 -20.40 -12.93
C TRP A 44 -1.03 -20.54 -11.42
N LEU A 45 0.02 -21.08 -10.79
CA LEU A 45 0.12 -21.14 -9.33
C LEU A 45 0.04 -19.73 -8.73
N CYS A 46 0.76 -18.76 -9.33
CA CYS A 46 0.73 -17.37 -8.90
C CYS A 46 -0.67 -16.76 -9.06
N LEU A 47 -1.34 -16.98 -10.19
CA LEU A 47 -2.71 -16.51 -10.41
C LEU A 47 -3.69 -17.06 -9.39
N ILE A 48 -3.64 -18.37 -9.13
CA ILE A 48 -4.53 -19.01 -8.15
C ILE A 48 -4.26 -18.47 -6.74
N ALA A 49 -2.99 -18.32 -6.37
CA ALA A 49 -2.62 -17.80 -5.06
C ALA A 49 -3.04 -16.32 -4.87
N LEU A 50 -2.79 -15.46 -5.88
CA LEU A 50 -3.17 -14.05 -5.85
C LEU A 50 -4.69 -13.87 -5.86
N ALA A 51 -5.40 -14.62 -6.70
CA ALA A 51 -6.86 -14.59 -6.74
C ALA A 51 -7.46 -15.10 -5.42
N GLY A 52 -6.93 -16.20 -4.88
CA GLY A 52 -7.32 -16.73 -3.58
C GLY A 52 -7.12 -15.70 -2.47
N PHE A 53 -5.93 -15.09 -2.38
CA PHE A 53 -5.66 -14.03 -1.42
C PHE A 53 -6.57 -12.82 -1.58
N HIS A 54 -6.75 -12.33 -2.81
CA HIS A 54 -7.59 -11.18 -3.08
C HIS A 54 -9.06 -11.47 -2.69
N ILE A 55 -9.59 -12.63 -3.06
CA ILE A 55 -10.93 -13.08 -2.64
C ILE A 55 -11.02 -13.18 -1.11
N THR A 56 -10.03 -13.79 -0.46
CA THR A 56 -9.99 -13.90 1.00
C THR A 56 -9.99 -12.52 1.67
N SER A 57 -9.16 -11.58 1.24
CA SER A 57 -9.14 -10.21 1.76
C SER A 57 -10.46 -9.48 1.51
N LEU A 58 -11.10 -9.69 0.35
CA LEU A 58 -12.42 -9.14 0.07
C LEU A 58 -13.51 -9.73 0.97
N VAL A 59 -13.51 -11.05 1.15
CA VAL A 59 -14.43 -11.72 2.08
C VAL A 59 -14.22 -11.20 3.49
N ILE A 60 -12.98 -11.01 3.93
CA ILE A 60 -12.65 -10.42 5.23
C ILE A 60 -13.17 -8.99 5.33
N ALA A 61 -12.95 -8.16 4.31
CA ALA A 61 -13.46 -6.80 4.27
C ALA A 61 -14.99 -6.76 4.37
N ILE A 62 -15.67 -7.65 3.63
CA ILE A 62 -17.14 -7.80 3.67
C ILE A 62 -17.61 -8.32 5.03
N LEU A 63 -16.97 -9.35 5.57
CA LEU A 63 -17.27 -9.87 6.92
C LEU A 63 -17.03 -8.81 7.99
N GLY A 64 -16.01 -7.96 7.80
CA GLY A 64 -15.75 -6.82 8.66
C GLY A 64 -16.94 -5.88 8.73
N VAL A 65 -17.55 -5.58 7.57
CA VAL A 65 -18.77 -4.78 7.45
C VAL A 65 -20.00 -5.51 8.04
N THR A 66 -20.11 -6.84 7.90
CA THR A 66 -21.37 -7.56 8.20
C THR A 66 -21.43 -8.24 9.57
N THR A 67 -20.29 -8.52 10.23
CA THR A 67 -20.30 -9.23 11.52
C THR A 67 -20.57 -8.31 12.73
N ASP A 68 -20.67 -7.02 12.49
CA ASP A 68 -21.05 -6.00 13.48
C ASP A 68 -22.01 -5.03 12.78
N ASN A 69 -23.28 -5.42 12.66
CA ASN A 69 -24.32 -4.62 11.98
C ASN A 69 -24.63 -3.27 12.68
N ASP A 70 -24.00 -3.04 13.83
CA ASP A 70 -23.94 -1.85 14.67
C ASP A 70 -23.21 -0.62 14.13
N GLY A 71 -22.88 -0.53 12.83
CA GLY A 71 -22.03 0.53 12.23
C GLY A 71 -22.09 1.86 13.00
N PHE A 72 -20.94 2.44 13.34
CA PHE A 72 -20.92 3.56 14.28
C PHE A 72 -21.59 4.78 13.65
N ASP A 73 -22.71 5.21 14.25
CA ASP A 73 -23.35 6.47 13.89
C ASP A 73 -22.39 7.63 14.17
N THR A 74 -21.72 8.09 13.11
CA THR A 74 -20.80 9.22 13.15
C THR A 74 -21.47 10.54 13.54
N GLY A 75 -22.81 10.60 13.49
CA GLY A 75 -23.63 11.72 13.97
C GLY A 75 -23.97 11.64 15.46
N ALA A 76 -23.76 10.49 16.12
CA ALA A 76 -24.04 10.34 17.55
C ALA A 76 -23.05 11.18 18.39
N PRO A 77 -23.52 11.86 19.45
CA PRO A 77 -22.66 12.67 20.31
C PRO A 77 -21.48 11.90 20.92
N GLY A 78 -21.66 10.61 21.21
CA GLY A 78 -20.61 9.74 21.74
C GLY A 78 -19.46 9.48 20.75
N TYR A 79 -19.72 9.55 19.44
CA TYR A 79 -18.70 9.23 18.43
C TYR A 79 -17.56 10.26 18.42
N THR A 80 -17.84 11.55 18.64
CA THR A 80 -16.80 12.58 18.69
C THR A 80 -15.88 12.42 19.91
N LEU A 81 -16.36 11.78 20.97
CA LEU A 81 -15.62 11.51 22.20
C LEU A 81 -14.82 10.21 22.08
N TYR A 82 -15.50 9.11 21.76
CA TYR A 82 -14.97 7.75 21.92
C TYR A 82 -14.70 7.03 20.59
N LYS A 83 -15.22 7.57 19.47
CA LYS A 83 -15.04 7.03 18.12
C LYS A 83 -15.50 5.57 18.05
N ASN A 84 -14.84 4.75 17.24
CA ASN A 84 -15.12 3.31 17.13
C ASN A 84 -14.42 2.47 18.22
N THR A 85 -14.06 3.05 19.37
CA THR A 85 -13.31 2.35 20.42
C THR A 85 -14.21 1.89 21.56
N ARG A 86 -13.74 0.95 22.39
CA ARG A 86 -14.40 0.61 23.67
C ARG A 86 -14.02 1.55 24.83
N PHE A 87 -13.41 2.71 24.55
CA PHE A 87 -12.87 3.65 25.54
C PHE A 87 -13.89 4.01 26.61
N GLU A 88 -15.13 4.35 26.25
CA GLU A 88 -16.18 4.75 27.19
C GLU A 88 -16.40 3.69 28.28
N SER A 89 -16.44 2.42 27.89
CA SER A 89 -16.66 1.30 28.80
C SER A 89 -15.50 1.05 29.77
N CYS A 90 -14.29 1.51 29.42
CA CYS A 90 -13.09 1.32 30.22
C CYS A 90 -12.77 2.55 31.08
N PHE A 91 -12.95 3.74 30.52
CA PHE A 91 -12.81 5.02 31.21
C PHE A 91 -13.78 5.19 32.37
N ASN A 92 -15.02 4.70 32.23
CA ASN A 92 -16.04 4.81 33.27
C ASN A 92 -15.95 3.72 34.36
N LYS A 93 -15.06 2.73 34.21
CA LYS A 93 -14.85 1.71 35.24
C LYS A 93 -13.90 2.25 36.31
N PRO A 94 -14.17 2.02 37.60
CA PRO A 94 -13.17 2.31 38.63
C PRO A 94 -11.96 1.39 38.43
N PRO A 95 -10.72 1.87 38.66
CA PRO A 95 -9.55 1.02 38.64
C PRO A 95 -9.66 -0.07 39.70
N GLU A 96 -9.18 -1.26 39.37
CA GLU A 96 -9.12 -2.39 40.29
C GLU A 96 -8.29 -2.04 41.54
N PRO A 97 -8.60 -2.56 42.74
CA PRO A 97 -7.98 -2.12 43.99
C PRO A 97 -6.46 -2.30 44.08
N TYR A 98 -5.90 -3.21 43.29
CA TYR A 98 -4.48 -3.51 43.22
C TYR A 98 -3.75 -2.69 42.14
N TYR A 99 -4.47 -1.88 41.36
CA TYR A 99 -3.94 -1.09 40.26
C TYR A 99 -3.57 0.32 40.72
N ASN A 100 -2.26 0.63 40.79
CA ASN A 100 -1.79 1.93 41.27
C ASN A 100 -1.73 2.97 40.14
N CYS A 101 -2.78 3.80 40.04
CA CYS A 101 -2.83 4.87 39.05
C CYS A 101 -1.70 5.90 39.17
N THR A 102 -1.08 6.05 40.35
CA THR A 102 0.07 6.94 40.51
C THR A 102 1.26 6.44 39.69
N SER A 103 1.54 5.15 39.76
CA SER A 103 2.62 4.52 38.98
C SER A 103 2.34 4.60 37.48
N VAL A 104 1.08 4.39 37.07
CA VAL A 104 0.66 4.55 35.66
C VAL A 104 0.93 5.98 35.19
N TYR A 105 0.56 6.99 35.97
CA TYR A 105 0.84 8.38 35.62
C TYR A 105 2.34 8.67 35.54
N GLU A 106 3.14 8.12 36.46
CA GLU A 106 4.59 8.30 36.48
C GLU A 106 5.24 7.65 35.26
N ASP A 107 4.80 6.45 34.87
CA ASP A 107 5.29 5.75 33.68
C ASP A 107 4.98 6.53 32.39
N PHE A 108 3.78 7.11 32.27
CA PHE A 108 3.44 7.94 31.12
C PHE A 108 4.08 9.34 31.13
N LYS A 109 4.47 9.87 32.30
CA LYS A 109 5.16 11.16 32.43
C LYS A 109 6.68 11.02 32.24
N ASN A 110 7.28 9.91 32.66
CA ASN A 110 8.71 9.64 32.56
C ASN A 110 9.09 9.10 31.17
N LEU A 111 9.10 10.01 30.20
CA LEU A 111 9.34 9.74 28.78
C LEU A 111 10.71 9.13 28.44
N GLU A 112 11.69 9.19 29.34
CA GLU A 112 13.01 8.58 29.18
C GLU A 112 13.04 7.08 29.52
N GLN A 113 12.10 6.61 30.36
CA GLN A 113 12.02 5.23 30.85
C GLN A 113 10.75 4.50 30.41
N ALA A 114 9.80 5.22 29.80
CA ALA A 114 8.58 4.62 29.29
C ALA A 114 8.91 3.46 28.34
N VAL A 115 8.51 2.25 28.73
CA VAL A 115 8.40 1.07 27.84
C VAL A 115 7.52 1.42 26.62
N PHE A 116 6.64 2.42 26.78
CA PHE A 116 5.87 3.12 25.76
C PHE A 116 6.73 4.09 24.94
N LYS A 117 7.70 3.56 24.18
CA LYS A 117 8.41 4.34 23.16
C LYS A 117 7.52 4.55 21.93
N GLN A 118 7.15 5.81 21.68
CA GLN A 118 7.41 6.55 20.42
C GLN A 118 6.32 7.59 20.11
N PHE A 119 6.44 8.75 20.76
CA PHE A 119 6.37 10.03 20.05
C PHE A 119 7.24 11.04 20.82
N GLN A 120 8.56 10.99 20.62
CA GLN A 120 9.43 12.12 20.99
C GLN A 120 9.19 13.26 20.00
N TYR A 121 8.07 13.94 20.16
CA TYR A 121 7.88 15.29 19.65
C TYR A 121 7.52 16.14 20.85
N HIS A 122 8.52 16.71 21.53
CA HIS A 122 8.31 17.73 22.58
C HIS A 122 7.52 17.32 23.85
N GLY A 123 7.74 16.14 24.43
CA GLY A 123 7.23 15.87 25.79
C GLY A 123 5.78 15.37 25.86
N ILE A 124 5.25 14.75 24.81
CA ILE A 124 3.85 14.32 24.73
C ILE A 124 3.65 12.93 25.36
N GLY A 125 2.64 12.78 26.21
CA GLY A 125 2.19 11.46 26.68
C GLY A 125 1.25 10.80 25.67
N VAL A 126 1.52 9.56 25.29
CA VAL A 126 0.66 8.77 24.39
C VAL A 126 0.58 7.33 24.91
N LEU A 127 -0.63 6.77 24.96
CA LEU A 127 -0.86 5.33 25.05
C LEU A 127 -1.15 4.82 23.64
N ALA A 128 -0.19 4.13 23.03
CA ALA A 128 -0.28 3.65 21.64
C ALA A 128 -0.07 2.13 21.51
N THR A 129 -0.19 1.39 22.61
CA THR A 129 -0.01 -0.07 22.59
C THR A 129 -1.06 -0.77 23.45
N ALA A 130 -1.43 -1.98 23.03
CA ALA A 130 -2.15 -2.94 23.86
C ALA A 130 -1.20 -3.87 24.62
N GLU A 131 0.12 -3.79 24.40
CA GLU A 131 1.12 -4.58 25.13
C GLU A 131 1.19 -4.21 26.60
N HIS A 132 1.53 -5.23 27.39
CA HIS A 132 1.74 -5.25 28.83
C HIS A 132 2.14 -3.88 29.37
N ILE A 133 1.17 -3.19 29.96
CA ILE A 133 1.46 -2.01 30.76
C ILE A 133 2.10 -2.56 32.04
N PRO A 134 3.41 -2.38 32.26
CA PRO A 134 4.06 -2.94 33.42
C PRO A 134 3.45 -2.27 34.65
N VAL A 135 2.70 -3.03 35.44
CA VAL A 135 2.17 -2.55 36.71
C VAL A 135 2.95 -3.30 37.77
N TYR A 136 3.77 -2.55 38.50
CA TYR A 136 4.51 -2.90 39.71
C TYR A 136 4.33 -4.37 40.20
N ASN A 137 5.43 -5.14 40.29
CA ASN A 137 5.49 -6.59 40.62
C ASN A 137 5.04 -7.57 39.51
N ASP A 138 5.56 -7.45 38.29
CA ASP A 138 5.36 -8.42 37.19
C ASP A 138 3.88 -8.72 36.81
N THR A 139 2.93 -7.90 37.27
CA THR A 139 1.52 -7.99 36.85
C THR A 139 1.30 -7.14 35.61
N GLU A 140 0.91 -7.78 34.52
CA GLU A 140 0.65 -7.13 33.25
C GLU A 140 -0.76 -6.51 33.28
N GLY A 141 -0.84 -5.19 33.17
CA GLY A 141 -2.12 -4.47 33.14
C GLY A 141 -2.76 -4.47 31.75
N THR A 142 -4.10 -4.52 31.69
CA THR A 142 -4.84 -4.39 30.42
C THR A 142 -4.96 -2.92 29.97
N TRP A 143 -5.21 -2.70 28.67
CA TRP A 143 -5.48 -1.35 28.12
C TRP A 143 -6.61 -0.63 28.88
N CYS A 144 -7.65 -1.37 29.27
CA CYS A 144 -8.78 -0.81 30.02
C CYS A 144 -8.42 -0.43 31.47
N GLU A 145 -7.55 -1.20 32.13
CA GLU A 145 -7.07 -0.85 33.47
C GLU A 145 -6.25 0.44 33.45
N ALA A 146 -5.35 0.61 32.47
CA ALA A 146 -4.64 1.88 32.31
C ALA A 146 -5.59 3.06 32.08
N LEU A 147 -6.60 2.88 31.23
CA LEU A 147 -7.57 3.95 30.94
C LEU A 147 -8.50 4.29 32.10
N SER A 148 -8.82 3.32 32.95
CA SER A 148 -9.64 3.55 34.16
C SER A 148 -8.99 4.56 35.11
N CYS A 149 -7.66 4.64 35.12
CA CYS A 149 -6.94 5.65 35.89
C CYS A 149 -7.21 7.07 35.41
N PHE A 150 -7.51 7.27 34.14
CA PHE A 150 -7.71 8.60 33.58
C PHE A 150 -9.15 9.12 33.70
N ASN A 151 -10.03 8.47 34.48
CA ASN A 151 -11.44 8.85 34.61
C ASN A 151 -11.69 10.33 34.99
N ASN A 152 -10.71 11.01 35.59
CA ASN A 152 -10.79 12.42 35.96
C ASN A 152 -10.38 13.38 34.83
N PHE A 153 -9.74 12.88 33.77
CA PHE A 153 -9.27 13.69 32.65
C PHE A 153 -10.44 14.08 31.74
N LYS A 154 -10.38 15.30 31.21
CA LYS A 154 -11.31 15.78 30.20
C LYS A 154 -11.14 15.02 28.90
N VAL A 155 -12.19 14.34 28.44
CA VAL A 155 -12.22 13.73 27.12
C VAL A 155 -12.50 14.82 26.09
N VAL A 156 -11.58 15.05 25.16
CA VAL A 156 -11.70 16.12 24.16
C VAL A 156 -12.52 15.60 22.97
N PRO A 157 -13.68 16.22 22.66
CA PRO A 157 -14.44 15.86 21.48
C PRO A 157 -13.71 16.33 20.21
N SER A 158 -13.60 15.42 19.24
CA SER A 158 -12.89 15.68 18.00
C SER A 158 -13.50 14.88 16.84
N LYS A 159 -13.53 15.45 15.64
CA LYS A 159 -13.98 14.75 14.44
C LYS A 159 -12.79 14.17 13.65
N PRO A 160 -12.75 12.86 13.33
CA PRO A 160 -11.71 12.32 12.46
C PRO A 160 -11.85 12.86 11.03
N ARG A 161 -10.71 13.15 10.40
CA ARG A 161 -10.59 13.41 8.95
C ARG A 161 -10.31 12.10 8.20
N GLU A 162 -10.39 12.07 6.86
CA GLU A 162 -10.09 10.83 6.11
C GLU A 162 -8.64 10.34 6.34
N SER A 163 -7.71 11.27 6.52
CA SER A 163 -6.31 11.02 6.89
C SER A 163 -6.13 10.33 8.25
N ALA A 164 -7.14 10.33 9.14
CA ALA A 164 -7.08 9.58 10.40
C ALA A 164 -7.04 8.06 10.15
N LEU A 165 -7.52 7.61 8.98
CA LEU A 165 -7.54 6.22 8.52
C LEU A 165 -6.25 5.85 7.77
N TRP A 166 -5.10 6.41 8.15
CA TRP A 166 -3.84 6.19 7.44
C TRP A 166 -3.19 4.82 7.70
N GLN A 167 -3.66 4.06 8.71
CA GLN A 167 -3.10 2.78 9.17
C GLN A 167 -3.79 1.55 8.54
N VAL A 168 -4.46 1.70 7.39
CA VAL A 168 -5.32 0.66 6.83
C VAL A 168 -4.52 -0.34 6.00
N THR A 169 -4.00 -1.37 6.67
CA THR A 169 -3.24 -2.45 6.02
C THR A 169 -4.07 -3.22 5.00
N ILE A 170 -5.36 -3.48 5.28
CA ILE A 170 -6.24 -4.25 4.39
C ILE A 170 -6.46 -3.57 3.03
N ALA A 171 -6.51 -2.24 2.99
CA ALA A 171 -6.68 -1.50 1.74
C ALA A 171 -5.42 -1.53 0.89
N ASP A 172 -4.27 -1.33 1.52
CA ASP A 172 -2.98 -1.51 0.86
C ASP A 172 -2.83 -2.94 0.32
N TRP A 173 -3.30 -3.94 1.06
CA TRP A 173 -3.28 -5.34 0.63
C TRP A 173 -4.14 -5.64 -0.58
N ILE A 174 -5.40 -5.19 -0.56
CA ILE A 174 -6.35 -5.45 -1.65
C ILE A 174 -5.85 -4.75 -2.92
N SER A 175 -5.39 -3.51 -2.81
CA SER A 175 -4.81 -2.74 -3.90
C SER A 175 -3.53 -3.38 -4.47
N ALA A 176 -2.61 -3.82 -3.59
CA ALA A 176 -1.39 -4.51 -4.00
C ALA A 176 -1.69 -5.85 -4.70
N ALA A 177 -2.57 -6.65 -4.12
CA ALA A 177 -2.99 -7.94 -4.68
C ALA A 177 -3.68 -7.78 -6.03
N GLY A 178 -4.58 -6.79 -6.17
CA GLY A 178 -5.25 -6.48 -7.43
C GLY A 178 -4.24 -6.07 -8.52
N THR A 179 -3.35 -5.12 -8.20
CA THR A 179 -2.29 -4.66 -9.11
C THR A 179 -1.41 -5.81 -9.61
N LEU A 180 -1.00 -6.69 -8.70
CA LEU A 180 -0.11 -7.81 -9.03
C LEU A 180 -0.86 -8.95 -9.73
N LEU A 181 -2.12 -9.24 -9.35
CA LEU A 181 -2.97 -10.20 -10.06
C LEU A 181 -3.13 -9.81 -11.54
N VAL A 182 -3.43 -8.55 -11.81
CA VAL A 182 -3.56 -8.05 -13.19
C VAL A 182 -2.21 -8.07 -13.92
N ALA A 183 -1.10 -7.77 -13.24
CA ALA A 183 0.24 -7.89 -13.83
C ALA A 183 0.59 -9.33 -14.24
N VAL A 184 0.32 -10.31 -13.38
CA VAL A 184 0.52 -11.74 -13.69
C VAL A 184 -0.44 -12.20 -14.79
N TRP A 185 -1.69 -11.72 -14.78
CA TRP A 185 -2.69 -12.03 -15.80
C TRP A 185 -2.23 -11.59 -17.20
N HIS A 186 -1.75 -10.35 -17.34
CA HIS A 186 -1.23 -9.89 -18.62
C HIS A 186 0.07 -10.60 -19.02
N THR A 187 0.90 -10.99 -18.04
CA THR A 187 2.09 -11.82 -18.29
C THR A 187 1.72 -13.20 -18.86
N ARG A 188 0.65 -13.84 -18.33
CA ARG A 188 0.08 -15.07 -18.89
C ARG A 188 -0.30 -14.89 -20.35
N THR A 189 -0.94 -13.77 -20.69
CA THR A 189 -1.39 -13.47 -22.05
C THR A 189 -0.22 -13.32 -23.01
N VAL A 190 0.81 -12.54 -22.65
CA VAL A 190 2.04 -12.42 -23.46
C VAL A 190 2.76 -13.77 -23.60
N TYR A 191 2.88 -14.54 -22.53
CA TYR A 191 3.53 -15.86 -22.56
C TYR A 191 2.78 -16.89 -23.40
N LYS A 192 1.44 -16.88 -23.35
CA LYS A 192 0.61 -17.73 -24.23
C LYS A 192 0.82 -17.35 -25.69
N ALA A 193 0.87 -16.05 -25.98
CA ALA A 193 1.04 -15.54 -27.33
C ALA A 193 2.42 -15.89 -27.91
N SER A 194 3.46 -15.97 -27.07
CA SER A 194 4.79 -16.42 -27.52
C SER A 194 4.86 -17.92 -27.86
N ALA A 195 3.88 -18.73 -27.44
CA ALA A 195 3.76 -20.15 -27.79
C ALA A 195 2.97 -20.39 -29.10
N GLY A 196 2.27 -19.38 -29.63
CA GLY A 196 1.46 -19.49 -30.85
C GLY A 196 2.29 -19.29 -32.14
N SER A 197 2.10 -20.19 -33.11
CA SER A 197 2.79 -20.14 -34.41
C SER A 197 2.15 -19.20 -35.44
N GLY A 198 0.98 -18.62 -35.17
CA GLY A 198 0.25 -17.80 -36.15
C GLY A 198 0.86 -16.41 -36.39
N PRO A 199 0.77 -15.88 -37.63
CA PRO A 199 1.03 -14.47 -37.98
C PRO A 199 -0.18 -13.56 -37.73
N GLU A 200 -1.34 -14.11 -37.35
CA GLU A 200 -2.52 -13.30 -37.10
C GLU A 200 -2.35 -12.48 -35.82
N CYS A 201 -2.24 -11.17 -36.01
CA CYS A 201 -2.35 -10.13 -34.99
C CYS A 201 -3.75 -10.21 -34.33
N GLY A 202 -3.93 -11.21 -33.48
CA GLY A 202 -5.17 -11.49 -32.76
C GLY A 202 -5.59 -10.33 -31.87
N ARG A 203 -6.89 -10.12 -31.76
CA ARG A 203 -7.47 -9.15 -30.82
C ARG A 203 -7.13 -9.55 -29.39
N LEU A 204 -6.96 -8.55 -28.52
CA LEU A 204 -6.88 -8.78 -27.08
C LEU A 204 -8.15 -9.53 -26.63
N ALA A 205 -8.01 -10.53 -25.77
CA ALA A 205 -9.17 -11.26 -25.28
C ALA A 205 -10.00 -10.35 -24.35
N TRP A 206 -11.29 -10.63 -24.20
CA TRP A 206 -12.20 -9.78 -23.41
C TRP A 206 -11.79 -9.71 -21.93
N ASP A 207 -11.18 -10.78 -21.40
CA ASP A 207 -10.66 -10.85 -20.04
C ASP A 207 -9.42 -9.98 -19.82
N ASP A 208 -8.58 -9.81 -20.83
CA ASP A 208 -7.43 -8.90 -20.77
C ASP A 208 -7.88 -7.42 -20.73
N TRP A 209 -9.01 -7.11 -21.36
CA TRP A 209 -9.62 -5.78 -21.30
C TRP A 209 -10.09 -5.41 -19.89
N LEU A 210 -10.62 -6.37 -19.11
CA LEU A 210 -11.02 -6.11 -17.73
C LEU A 210 -9.83 -5.65 -16.88
N GLY A 211 -8.70 -6.35 -16.99
CA GLY A 211 -7.45 -5.93 -16.33
C GLY A 211 -6.97 -4.56 -16.80
N THR A 212 -7.13 -4.26 -18.09
CA THR A 212 -6.74 -2.97 -18.67
C THR A 212 -7.60 -1.81 -18.17
N ILE A 213 -8.91 -2.01 -18.06
CA ILE A 213 -9.84 -1.03 -17.50
C ILE A 213 -9.55 -0.82 -16.02
N TYR A 214 -9.29 -1.90 -15.26
CA TYR A 214 -8.92 -1.83 -13.86
C TYR A 214 -7.67 -0.97 -13.63
N ASP A 215 -6.60 -1.21 -14.40
CA ASP A 215 -5.37 -0.42 -14.30
C ASP A 215 -5.56 1.04 -14.70
N ALA A 216 -6.37 1.30 -15.73
CA ALA A 216 -6.66 2.66 -16.17
C ALA A 216 -7.44 3.44 -15.09
N ALA A 217 -8.47 2.82 -14.51
CA ALA A 217 -9.22 3.38 -13.39
C ALA A 217 -8.31 3.61 -12.17
N SER A 218 -7.48 2.62 -11.84
CA SER A 218 -6.49 2.71 -10.76
C SER A 218 -5.49 3.85 -10.97
N LEU A 219 -5.00 4.05 -12.20
CA LEU A 219 -4.09 5.13 -12.54
C LEU A 219 -4.76 6.51 -12.33
N VAL A 220 -6.02 6.66 -12.77
CA VAL A 220 -6.78 7.90 -12.56
C VAL A 220 -6.98 8.16 -11.07
N TRP A 221 -7.41 7.15 -10.32
CA TRP A 221 -7.61 7.26 -8.87
C TRP A 221 -6.32 7.59 -8.11
N TRP A 222 -5.19 7.01 -8.51
CA TRP A 222 -3.90 7.33 -7.91
C TRP A 222 -3.56 8.82 -8.06
N TRP A 223 -3.75 9.39 -9.25
CA TRP A 223 -3.46 10.81 -9.50
C TRP A 223 -4.43 11.76 -8.80
N VAL A 224 -5.71 11.38 -8.72
CA VAL A 224 -6.71 12.13 -7.93
C VAL A 224 -6.34 12.10 -6.44
N GLY A 225 -6.02 10.92 -5.90
CA GLY A 225 -5.57 10.74 -4.52
C GLY A 225 -4.30 11.52 -4.21
N PHE A 226 -3.31 11.45 -5.09
CA PHE A 226 -2.08 12.24 -4.98
C PHE A 226 -2.35 13.75 -5.02
N GLY A 227 -3.23 14.22 -5.91
CA GLY A 227 -3.62 15.63 -5.99
C GLY A 227 -4.27 16.12 -4.69
N TRP A 228 -5.17 15.34 -4.11
CA TRP A 228 -5.81 15.66 -2.83
C TRP A 228 -4.81 15.62 -1.66
N TRP A 229 -3.99 14.58 -1.57
CA TRP A 229 -2.97 14.44 -0.53
C TRP A 229 -1.92 15.55 -0.60
N SER A 230 -1.46 15.91 -1.80
CA SER A 230 -0.48 16.99 -1.98
C SER A 230 -1.05 18.38 -1.67
N ALA A 231 -2.36 18.59 -1.90
CA ALA A 231 -3.03 19.83 -1.55
C ALA A 231 -3.26 19.97 -0.03
N ASP A 232 -3.66 18.89 0.64
CA ASP A 232 -3.90 18.89 2.09
C ASP A 232 -3.66 17.49 2.69
N GLN A 233 -2.43 17.26 3.16
CA GLN A 233 -2.05 16.02 3.84
C GLN A 233 -2.86 15.80 5.12
N THR A 234 -3.36 16.88 5.72
CA THR A 234 -4.07 16.82 7.00
C THR A 234 -5.48 16.27 6.85
N ARG A 235 -6.04 16.23 5.63
CA ARG A 235 -7.38 15.73 5.34
C ARG A 235 -7.39 14.42 4.59
N TYR A 236 -6.48 14.23 3.65
CA TYR A 236 -6.55 13.12 2.70
C TYR A 236 -5.47 12.06 2.97
N PRO A 237 -5.79 10.77 2.84
CA PRO A 237 -4.79 9.72 2.98
C PRO A 237 -3.79 9.77 1.81
N ARG A 238 -2.60 9.24 2.07
CA ARG A 238 -1.57 9.04 1.04
C ARG A 238 -2.04 8.07 -0.04
N PRO A 239 -1.60 8.24 -1.30
CA PRO A 239 -1.84 7.24 -2.32
C PRO A 239 -0.95 6.02 -2.15
N SER A 240 -1.36 4.89 -2.75
CA SER A 240 -0.60 3.64 -2.69
C SER A 240 0.82 3.76 -3.29
N VAL A 241 1.78 3.12 -2.62
CA VAL A 241 3.20 3.08 -3.02
C VAL A 241 3.47 2.19 -4.25
N LEU A 242 2.51 1.35 -4.64
CA LEU A 242 2.63 0.42 -5.78
C LEU A 242 1.95 0.94 -7.06
N GLY A 243 1.43 2.19 -7.06
CA GLY A 243 0.79 2.85 -8.21
C GLY A 243 1.59 2.78 -9.51
N TRP A 244 2.92 2.85 -9.40
CA TRP A 244 3.83 2.90 -10.53
C TRP A 244 3.90 1.60 -11.36
N ILE A 245 3.48 0.46 -10.79
CA ILE A 245 3.57 -0.85 -11.47
C ILE A 245 2.72 -0.87 -12.73
N SER A 246 1.50 -0.33 -12.70
CA SER A 246 0.58 -0.34 -13.84
C SER A 246 1.15 0.38 -15.06
N PRO A 247 1.55 1.66 -15.00
CA PRO A 247 2.14 2.32 -16.17
C PRO A 247 3.51 1.75 -16.57
N TRP A 248 4.35 1.31 -15.61
CA TRP A 248 5.60 0.62 -15.94
C TRP A 248 5.34 -0.63 -16.79
N LYS A 249 4.42 -1.48 -16.33
CA LYS A 249 3.99 -2.69 -17.03
C LYS A 249 3.49 -2.37 -18.45
N TYR A 250 2.59 -1.40 -18.63
CA TYR A 250 2.10 -1.07 -19.98
C TYR A 250 3.19 -0.50 -20.89
N SER A 251 4.16 0.22 -20.33
CA SER A 251 5.29 0.72 -21.12
C SER A 251 6.10 -0.41 -21.77
N ASP A 252 6.10 -1.59 -21.15
CA ASP A 252 6.74 -2.79 -21.65
C ASP A 252 5.80 -3.69 -22.45
N LEU A 253 4.55 -3.94 -21.99
CA LEU A 253 3.57 -4.76 -22.70
C LEU A 253 3.28 -4.23 -24.11
N LEU A 254 3.21 -2.91 -24.30
CA LEU A 254 2.99 -2.29 -25.60
C LEU A 254 4.11 -2.54 -26.62
N ALA A 255 5.24 -3.13 -26.22
CA ALA A 255 6.26 -3.59 -27.16
C ALA A 255 5.92 -4.92 -27.84
N TYR A 256 4.92 -5.64 -27.32
CA TYR A 256 4.75 -7.06 -27.59
C TYR A 256 3.31 -7.41 -28.00
N HIS A 257 3.18 -8.49 -28.77
CA HIS A 257 1.90 -9.10 -29.07
C HIS A 257 1.33 -9.78 -27.80
N PRO A 258 0.01 -9.71 -27.51
CA PRO A 258 -1.05 -9.10 -28.31
C PRO A 258 -1.34 -7.61 -28.03
N PHE A 259 -0.70 -6.98 -27.05
CA PHE A 259 -1.06 -5.62 -26.62
C PHE A 259 -0.80 -4.55 -27.70
N VAL A 260 0.33 -4.63 -28.41
CA VAL A 260 0.61 -3.71 -29.54
C VAL A 260 -0.40 -3.86 -30.69
N CYS A 261 -0.91 -5.08 -30.86
CA CYS A 261 -1.89 -5.47 -31.88
C CYS A 261 -3.33 -5.10 -31.50
N GLY A 262 -3.64 -5.24 -30.21
CA GLY A 262 -4.99 -5.11 -29.67
C GLY A 262 -5.49 -3.68 -29.54
N ILE A 263 -4.61 -2.68 -29.71
CA ILE A 263 -4.95 -1.25 -29.66
C ILE A 263 -4.88 -0.69 -31.09
N PRO A 264 -6.02 -0.59 -31.81
CA PRO A 264 -6.03 -0.20 -33.23
C PRO A 264 -5.39 1.17 -33.49
N LEU A 265 -5.51 2.08 -32.51
CA LEU A 265 -4.94 3.44 -32.57
C LEU A 265 -3.40 3.46 -32.62
N LEU A 266 -2.75 2.45 -32.04
CA LEU A 266 -1.28 2.38 -31.94
C LEU A 266 -0.66 1.46 -33.00
N ARG A 267 -1.42 0.46 -33.48
CA ARG A 267 -0.94 -0.58 -34.41
C ARG A 267 -0.18 -0.02 -35.62
N ASN A 268 -0.74 0.98 -36.29
CA ASN A 268 -0.18 1.55 -37.53
C ASN A 268 0.57 2.88 -37.30
N ARG A 269 0.89 3.23 -36.05
CA ARG A 269 1.50 4.52 -35.69
C ARG A 269 2.73 4.31 -34.80
N PRO A 270 3.88 3.92 -35.36
CA PRO A 270 5.09 3.60 -34.58
C PRO A 270 5.60 4.80 -33.77
N THR A 271 5.39 6.03 -34.24
CA THR A 271 5.71 7.24 -33.49
C THR A 271 4.79 7.43 -32.28
N ALA A 272 3.48 7.23 -32.45
CA ALA A 272 2.52 7.29 -31.35
C ALA A 272 2.82 6.19 -30.31
N LEU A 273 3.11 4.97 -30.75
CA LEU A 273 3.50 3.86 -29.87
C LEU A 273 4.74 4.20 -29.03
N ARG A 274 5.80 4.71 -29.67
CA ARG A 274 7.03 5.14 -28.97
C ARG A 274 6.74 6.23 -27.95
N PHE A 275 5.94 7.22 -28.34
CA PHE A 275 5.55 8.33 -27.47
C PHE A 275 4.71 7.87 -26.27
N THR A 276 3.71 7.01 -26.49
CA THR A 276 2.88 6.42 -25.42
C THR A 276 3.73 5.64 -24.43
N ARG A 277 4.64 4.78 -24.91
CA ARG A 277 5.57 4.04 -24.04
C ARG A 277 6.47 4.96 -23.23
N TRP A 278 6.97 6.03 -23.85
CA TRP A 278 7.79 7.03 -23.16
C TRP A 278 7.00 7.76 -22.07
N ILE A 279 5.78 8.22 -22.36
CA ILE A 279 4.88 8.85 -21.36
C ILE A 279 4.66 7.91 -20.18
N LEU A 280 4.31 6.64 -20.45
CA LEU A 280 4.05 5.66 -19.40
C LEU A 280 5.29 5.42 -18.50
N ARG A 281 6.50 5.43 -19.07
CA ARG A 281 7.74 5.36 -18.28
C ARG A 281 7.94 6.58 -17.40
N VAL A 282 7.68 7.78 -17.93
CA VAL A 282 7.77 9.03 -17.15
C VAL A 282 6.76 9.01 -16.01
N ILE A 283 5.50 8.65 -16.28
CA ILE A 283 4.46 8.51 -15.26
C ILE A 283 4.88 7.51 -14.18
N ALA A 284 5.35 6.33 -14.59
CA ALA A 284 5.81 5.31 -13.65
C ALA A 284 6.99 5.80 -12.79
N ALA A 285 7.96 6.50 -13.38
CA ALA A 285 9.09 7.06 -12.65
C ALA A 285 8.65 8.11 -11.62
N VAL A 286 7.72 8.99 -11.99
CA VAL A 286 7.16 9.99 -11.05
C VAL A 286 6.40 9.30 -9.91
N GLN A 287 5.54 8.33 -10.22
CA GLN A 287 4.81 7.56 -9.21
C GLN A 287 5.76 6.76 -8.31
N TRP A 288 6.85 6.24 -8.85
CA TRP A 288 7.87 5.53 -8.07
C TRP A 288 8.61 6.46 -7.12
N LEU A 289 8.99 7.67 -7.57
CA LEU A 289 9.63 8.68 -6.70
C LEU A 289 8.70 9.12 -5.57
N VAL A 290 7.42 9.36 -5.89
CA VAL A 290 6.40 9.68 -4.88
C VAL A 290 6.21 8.51 -3.92
N GLY A 291 6.12 7.28 -4.44
CA GLY A 291 6.04 6.06 -3.64
C GLY A 291 7.24 5.88 -2.71
N ALA A 292 8.46 6.19 -3.17
CA ALA A 292 9.67 6.17 -2.36
C ALA A 292 9.68 7.25 -1.26
N HIS A 293 9.15 8.44 -1.54
CA HIS A 293 8.98 9.49 -0.54
C HIS A 293 7.95 9.09 0.52
N ILE A 294 6.78 8.61 0.10
CA ILE A 294 5.75 8.06 0.99
C ILE A 294 6.29 6.87 1.80
N PHE A 295 7.17 6.06 1.19
CA PHE A 295 7.81 4.95 1.87
C PHE A 295 8.66 5.39 3.06
N SER A 296 9.36 6.53 2.96
CA SER A 296 10.11 7.07 4.10
C SER A 296 9.21 7.44 5.28
N SER A 297 7.93 7.77 5.04
CA SER A 297 6.95 8.07 6.09
C SER A 297 6.15 6.85 6.57
N LEU A 298 6.27 5.68 5.95
CA LEU A 298 5.63 4.43 6.41
C LEU A 298 6.15 3.95 7.78
N HIS A 299 7.38 4.34 8.13
CA HIS A 299 8.00 4.04 9.42
C HIS A 299 7.74 5.15 10.46
N ALA A 300 6.93 6.15 10.13
CA ALA A 300 6.58 7.18 11.10
C ALA A 300 5.68 6.59 12.20
N ASP A 301 5.98 6.97 13.44
CA ASP A 301 5.22 6.54 14.61
C ASP A 301 3.86 7.27 14.74
N SER A 302 3.57 8.23 13.85
CA SER A 302 2.27 8.89 13.71
C SER A 302 2.06 9.46 12.30
N SER A 303 0.87 10.01 12.07
CA SER A 303 0.51 10.79 10.89
C SER A 303 1.47 11.95 10.57
N GLY A 304 2.19 12.49 11.55
CA GLY A 304 3.11 13.64 11.36
C GLY A 304 2.40 14.99 11.22
N HIS A 305 1.08 15.00 11.19
CA HIS A 305 0.21 16.18 11.09
C HIS A 305 -1.13 15.92 11.81
N PRO A 306 -1.90 16.95 12.18
CA PRO A 306 -3.20 16.78 12.82
C PRO A 306 -4.21 16.18 11.85
N VAL A 307 -4.88 15.11 12.27
CA VAL A 307 -5.90 14.38 11.50
C VAL A 307 -7.27 14.38 12.17
N TYR A 308 -7.39 15.07 13.31
CA TYR A 308 -8.65 15.30 13.99
C TYR A 308 -8.95 16.80 14.07
N ASP A 309 -10.21 17.16 13.85
CA ASP A 309 -10.72 18.51 14.07
C ASP A 309 -11.23 18.65 15.52
N CYS A 310 -10.63 19.56 16.28
CA CYS A 310 -11.08 19.86 17.64
C CYS A 310 -12.48 20.51 17.63
N LEU A 311 -13.42 19.96 18.42
CA LEU A 311 -14.77 20.53 18.55
C LEU A 311 -14.85 21.39 19.80
N ALA A 312 -14.23 22.57 19.74
CA ALA A 312 -14.06 23.48 20.89
C ALA A 312 -15.37 23.78 21.64
N SER A 313 -16.48 23.95 20.90
CA SER A 313 -17.80 24.23 21.47
C SER A 313 -18.37 23.10 22.32
N GLN A 314 -17.95 21.86 22.08
CA GLN A 314 -18.43 20.67 22.78
C GLN A 314 -17.56 20.32 24.00
N ILE A 315 -16.37 20.94 24.14
CA ILE A 315 -15.43 20.61 25.22
C ILE A 315 -16.08 20.83 26.58
N GLN A 316 -16.84 21.91 26.79
CA GLN A 316 -17.38 22.21 28.12
C GLN A 316 -18.30 21.08 28.62
N GLU A 317 -19.15 20.54 27.74
CA GLU A 317 -20.16 19.52 28.05
C GLU A 317 -19.59 18.09 28.06
N ALA A 318 -18.37 17.89 27.55
CA ALA A 318 -17.71 16.59 27.51
C ALA A 318 -17.40 16.04 28.92
N PRO A 319 -17.26 14.71 29.10
CA PRO A 319 -16.95 14.11 30.40
C PRO A 319 -15.54 14.45 30.90
N GLY A 320 -15.37 14.43 32.22
CA GLY A 320 -14.12 14.71 32.92
C GLY A 320 -13.87 16.19 33.21
N PHE A 321 -12.71 16.48 33.81
CA PHE A 321 -12.34 17.81 34.30
C PHE A 321 -11.03 18.30 33.70
N THR A 322 -10.96 19.61 33.42
CA THR A 322 -9.75 20.29 32.93
C THR A 322 -9.62 21.65 33.59
N SER A 323 -8.37 22.05 33.86
CA SER A 323 -8.01 23.40 34.29
C SER A 323 -7.89 24.39 33.14
N CYS A 324 -7.89 23.91 31.89
CA CYS A 324 -7.63 24.71 30.70
C CYS A 324 -8.90 25.07 29.93
N THR A 325 -8.81 26.16 29.19
CA THR A 325 -9.86 26.59 28.28
C THR A 325 -9.91 25.71 27.02
N ALA A 326 -11.07 25.66 26.37
CA ALA A 326 -11.24 24.97 25.09
C ALA A 326 -10.23 25.45 24.03
N GLN A 327 -9.93 26.75 24.01
CA GLN A 327 -8.95 27.32 23.08
C GLN A 327 -7.53 26.84 23.36
N GLN A 328 -7.12 26.76 24.64
CA GLN A 328 -5.81 26.22 25.01
C GLN A 328 -5.66 24.76 24.58
N ILE A 329 -6.69 23.94 24.79
CA ILE A 329 -6.69 22.53 24.39
C ILE A 329 -6.63 22.41 22.86
N CYS A 330 -7.52 23.09 22.14
CA CYS A 330 -7.56 23.02 20.67
C CYS A 330 -6.33 23.63 19.99
N SER A 331 -5.58 24.50 20.67
CA SER A 331 -4.32 25.06 20.15
C SER A 331 -3.15 24.07 20.15
N LYS A 332 -3.32 22.88 20.74
CA LYS A 332 -2.29 21.83 20.79
C LYS A 332 -2.50 20.84 19.66
N ASP A 333 -2.00 21.18 18.47
CA ASP A 333 -2.17 20.35 17.26
C ASP A 333 -1.73 18.89 17.46
N TRP A 334 -0.66 18.66 18.22
CA TRP A 334 -0.13 17.32 18.49
C TRP A 334 -1.12 16.40 19.21
N LEU A 335 -2.08 16.94 19.96
CA LEU A 335 -3.13 16.16 20.63
C LEU A 335 -4.07 15.50 19.61
N PHE A 336 -4.13 16.08 18.41
CA PHE A 336 -4.97 15.68 17.28
C PHE A 336 -4.19 14.97 16.18
N HIS A 337 -2.97 14.50 16.46
CA HIS A 337 -2.27 13.56 15.58
C HIS A 337 -2.82 12.14 15.75
N SER A 338 -2.51 11.25 14.80
CA SER A 338 -2.85 9.82 14.91
C SER A 338 -1.59 8.98 15.04
N PRO A 339 -1.08 8.73 16.28
CA PRO A 339 -0.06 7.73 16.56
C PRO A 339 -0.42 6.33 16.09
N ARG A 340 0.60 5.57 15.69
CA ARG A 340 0.50 4.16 15.32
C ARG A 340 0.13 3.32 16.54
N PHE A 341 -1.00 2.61 16.46
CA PHE A 341 -1.37 1.69 17.54
C PHE A 341 -0.77 0.30 17.30
N ILE A 342 -0.10 -0.24 18.32
CA ILE A 342 0.62 -1.52 18.24
C ILE A 342 -0.10 -2.56 19.10
N TRP A 343 -0.35 -3.73 18.52
CA TRP A 343 -0.93 -4.87 19.21
C TRP A 343 0.15 -5.88 19.59
N ALA A 344 -0.02 -6.52 20.76
CA ALA A 344 0.94 -7.44 21.39
C ALA A 344 1.39 -8.67 20.58
N ALA A 345 0.74 -8.94 19.45
CA ALA A 345 0.99 -10.13 18.65
C ALA A 345 1.04 -9.91 17.13
N GLY A 346 1.19 -8.68 16.61
CA GLY A 346 1.37 -8.51 15.16
C GLY A 346 0.92 -7.16 14.58
N GLY A 347 1.71 -6.11 14.80
CA GLY A 347 1.52 -4.82 14.13
C GLY A 347 2.55 -4.48 13.03
N GLY A 348 3.75 -5.08 13.07
CA GLY A 348 4.87 -4.74 12.18
C GLY A 348 4.84 -5.40 10.80
N ILE A 349 4.29 -6.61 10.75
CA ILE A 349 4.46 -7.53 9.61
C ILE A 349 3.85 -6.97 8.33
N ALA A 350 2.75 -6.23 8.44
CA ALA A 350 2.06 -5.76 7.25
C ALA A 350 2.81 -4.66 6.49
N VAL A 351 3.33 -3.67 7.22
CA VAL A 351 4.13 -2.59 6.66
C VAL A 351 5.44 -3.13 6.07
N GLU A 352 6.08 -4.07 6.77
CA GLU A 352 7.35 -4.68 6.37
C GLU A 352 7.30 -5.37 5.01
N GLY A 353 6.13 -5.83 4.60
CA GLY A 353 6.07 -6.54 3.34
C GLY A 353 5.26 -5.89 2.24
N LEU A 354 4.51 -4.83 2.52
CA LEU A 354 4.31 -3.78 1.50
C LEU A 354 5.67 -3.20 1.09
N LEU A 355 6.57 -3.00 2.06
CA LEU A 355 7.97 -2.64 1.84
C LEU A 355 8.71 -3.69 1.00
N ALA A 356 8.69 -4.96 1.41
CA ALA A 356 9.33 -6.02 0.63
C ALA A 356 8.80 -6.08 -0.81
N ALA A 357 7.49 -5.90 -1.00
CA ALA A 357 6.88 -5.83 -2.33
C ALA A 357 7.38 -4.63 -3.14
N PHE A 358 7.43 -3.43 -2.55
CA PHE A 358 7.93 -2.22 -3.21
C PHE A 358 9.39 -2.36 -3.65
N LEU A 359 10.27 -2.81 -2.75
CA LEU A 359 11.69 -3.03 -3.06
C LEU A 359 11.89 -4.12 -4.10
N THR A 360 11.17 -5.23 -3.97
CA THR A 360 11.25 -6.33 -4.92
C THR A 360 10.83 -5.88 -6.31
N CYS A 361 9.69 -5.21 -6.44
CA CYS A 361 9.23 -4.69 -7.73
C CYS A 361 10.23 -3.67 -8.29
N THR A 362 10.77 -2.80 -7.44
CA THR A 362 11.80 -1.82 -7.82
C THR A 362 13.05 -2.51 -8.37
N LEU A 363 13.55 -3.54 -7.68
CA LEU A 363 14.71 -4.32 -8.13
C LEU A 363 14.42 -4.95 -9.50
N VAL A 364 13.24 -5.51 -9.72
CA VAL A 364 12.95 -6.13 -11.03
C VAL A 364 12.77 -5.09 -12.14
N ALA A 365 12.25 -3.90 -11.84
CA ALA A 365 12.15 -2.82 -12.82
C ALA A 365 13.54 -2.24 -13.20
N ILE A 366 14.47 -2.15 -12.24
CA ILE A 366 15.75 -1.45 -12.39
C ILE A 366 16.91 -2.38 -12.77
N ILE A 367 16.96 -3.62 -12.27
CA ILE A 367 18.07 -4.56 -12.55
C ILE A 367 18.25 -4.79 -14.06
N PRO A 368 17.20 -5.10 -14.85
CA PRO A 368 17.36 -5.35 -16.29
C PRO A 368 18.02 -4.20 -17.07
N PRO A 369 17.58 -2.92 -16.95
CA PRO A 369 18.27 -1.82 -17.62
C PRO A 369 19.67 -1.52 -17.06
N LEU A 370 19.96 -1.81 -15.79
CA LEU A 370 21.30 -1.64 -15.20
C LEU A 370 22.28 -2.76 -15.59
N LEU A 371 21.81 -3.98 -15.84
CA LEU A 371 22.66 -5.08 -16.29
C LEU A 371 23.30 -4.78 -17.64
N ILE A 372 22.62 -4.06 -18.54
CA ILE A 372 23.14 -3.69 -19.87
C ILE A 372 24.48 -2.92 -19.77
N PRO A 373 24.58 -1.77 -19.08
CA PRO A 373 25.85 -1.05 -18.94
C PRO A 373 26.87 -1.80 -18.08
N ILE A 374 26.45 -2.51 -17.03
CA ILE A 374 27.37 -3.32 -16.20
C ILE A 374 28.04 -4.41 -17.04
N CYS A 375 27.26 -5.13 -17.85
CA CYS A 375 27.76 -6.14 -18.78
C CYS A 375 28.65 -5.55 -19.88
N MET A 376 28.43 -4.31 -20.32
CA MET A 376 29.33 -3.61 -21.24
C MET A 376 30.66 -3.22 -20.60
N ILE A 377 30.62 -2.78 -19.35
CA ILE A 377 31.83 -2.41 -18.61
C ILE A 377 32.67 -3.67 -18.34
N THR A 378 32.04 -4.78 -17.92
CA THR A 378 32.74 -6.05 -17.68
C THR A 378 33.16 -6.73 -18.97
N SER A 379 32.42 -6.59 -20.07
CA SER A 379 32.83 -7.14 -21.37
C SER A 379 33.99 -6.40 -22.00
N ASN A 380 34.28 -5.16 -21.60
CA ASN A 380 35.53 -4.50 -21.96
C ASN A 380 36.76 -5.19 -21.34
N VAL A 381 36.56 -5.94 -20.24
CA VAL A 381 37.59 -6.76 -19.55
C VAL A 381 37.63 -8.20 -20.09
N LEU A 382 36.49 -8.72 -20.56
CA LEU A 382 36.36 -10.05 -21.18
C LEU A 382 36.56 -9.98 -22.71
N SER A 383 36.55 -11.14 -23.39
CA SER A 383 36.95 -11.28 -24.81
C SER A 383 36.23 -10.32 -25.79
N SER A 384 36.84 -10.07 -26.96
CA SER A 384 36.36 -9.12 -27.98
C SER A 384 34.94 -9.40 -28.50
N GLU A 385 34.46 -10.63 -28.37
CA GLU A 385 33.13 -11.08 -28.81
C GLU A 385 32.00 -10.46 -27.96
N TYR A 386 32.25 -10.21 -26.68
CA TYR A 386 31.27 -9.62 -25.75
C TYR A 386 31.26 -8.09 -25.74
N ARG A 387 32.14 -7.41 -26.51
CA ARG A 387 32.22 -5.94 -26.50
C ARG A 387 31.11 -5.24 -27.27
N SER A 388 30.36 -5.94 -28.14
CA SER A 388 29.38 -5.25 -28.99
C SER A 388 28.08 -4.89 -28.23
N LEU A 389 27.71 -3.61 -28.29
CA LEU A 389 26.44 -3.08 -27.77
C LEU A 389 25.23 -3.82 -28.38
N SER A 390 25.33 -4.22 -29.65
CA SER A 390 24.30 -4.98 -30.36
C SER A 390 24.11 -6.38 -29.78
N TYR A 391 25.17 -7.08 -29.37
CA TYR A 391 25.06 -8.38 -28.70
C TYR A 391 24.30 -8.28 -27.38
N TRP A 392 24.64 -7.31 -26.52
CA TRP A 392 23.94 -7.13 -25.24
C TRP A 392 22.51 -6.64 -25.40
N LYS A 393 22.23 -5.76 -26.38
CA LYS A 393 20.85 -5.39 -26.74
C LYS A 393 20.06 -6.60 -27.22
N LYS A 394 20.66 -7.44 -28.06
CA LYS A 394 20.05 -8.68 -28.54
C LYS A 394 19.79 -9.64 -27.39
N LEU A 395 20.79 -9.89 -26.55
CA LEU A 395 20.67 -10.72 -25.34
C LEU A 395 19.61 -10.18 -24.38
N TYR A 396 19.56 -8.87 -24.18
CA TYR A 396 18.54 -8.20 -23.38
C TYR A 396 17.15 -8.39 -23.98
N HIS A 397 16.98 -8.22 -25.29
CA HIS A 397 15.70 -8.47 -25.96
C HIS A 397 15.31 -9.96 -25.99
N GLU A 398 16.31 -10.85 -26.02
CA GLU A 398 16.15 -12.30 -26.17
C GLU A 398 15.85 -12.99 -24.83
N TYR A 399 16.50 -12.54 -23.76
CA TYR A 399 16.41 -13.10 -22.40
C TYR A 399 15.68 -12.19 -21.42
N HIS A 400 15.15 -11.04 -21.87
CA HIS A 400 14.59 -9.98 -21.03
C HIS A 400 13.84 -10.64 -19.84
N PRO A 401 14.36 -10.56 -18.62
CA PRO A 401 13.75 -11.25 -17.50
C PRO A 401 12.46 -10.52 -17.04
N GLY A 402 12.24 -9.30 -17.55
CA GLY A 402 11.48 -8.25 -16.87
C GLY A 402 10.01 -8.50 -16.58
N ALA A 403 9.26 -9.33 -17.32
CA ALA A 403 7.83 -9.55 -17.02
C ALA A 403 7.58 -10.87 -16.25
N PRO A 404 8.11 -12.03 -16.69
CA PRO A 404 7.90 -13.29 -15.96
C PRO A 404 8.69 -13.39 -14.65
N VAL A 405 9.90 -12.83 -14.58
CA VAL A 405 10.69 -12.79 -13.33
C VAL A 405 10.11 -11.76 -12.38
N ALA A 406 9.59 -10.62 -12.86
CA ALA A 406 8.88 -9.64 -12.02
C ALA A 406 7.60 -10.22 -11.46
N ALA A 407 6.81 -10.85 -12.31
CA ALA A 407 5.59 -11.53 -11.93
C ALA A 407 5.89 -12.65 -10.92
N ALA A 408 6.92 -13.46 -11.13
CA ALA A 408 7.27 -14.56 -10.22
C ALA A 408 7.79 -14.07 -8.86
N VAL A 409 8.75 -13.14 -8.83
CA VAL A 409 9.32 -12.65 -7.57
C VAL A 409 8.32 -11.75 -6.83
N GLY A 410 7.58 -10.89 -7.53
CA GLY A 410 6.48 -10.12 -6.97
C GLY A 410 5.37 -11.02 -6.41
N SER A 411 5.05 -12.13 -7.08
CA SER A 411 4.05 -13.10 -6.57
C SER A 411 4.55 -13.87 -5.35
N ILE A 412 5.83 -14.26 -5.28
CA ILE A 412 6.40 -14.89 -4.07
C ILE A 412 6.31 -13.93 -2.89
N CYS A 413 6.65 -12.66 -3.09
CA CYS A 413 6.51 -11.64 -2.05
C CYS A 413 5.05 -11.50 -1.61
N VAL A 414 4.09 -11.44 -2.53
CA VAL A 414 2.67 -11.38 -2.16
C VAL A 414 2.17 -12.65 -1.49
N ILE A 415 2.65 -13.83 -1.87
CA ILE A 415 2.27 -15.08 -1.20
C ILE A 415 2.75 -15.07 0.25
N VAL A 416 4.00 -14.65 0.49
CA VAL A 416 4.52 -14.45 1.85
C VAL A 416 3.66 -13.42 2.59
N MET A 417 3.33 -12.31 1.93
CA MET A 417 2.44 -11.30 2.52
C MET A 417 1.05 -11.80 2.80
N ALA A 418 0.50 -12.64 1.95
CA ALA A 418 -0.83 -13.19 2.07
C ALA A 418 -0.92 -14.13 3.27
N VAL A 419 0.06 -15.03 3.43
CA VAL A 419 0.13 -15.94 4.57
C VAL A 419 0.26 -15.16 5.88
N LEU A 420 1.12 -14.15 5.89
CA LEU A 420 1.30 -13.28 7.05
C LEU A 420 0.04 -12.45 7.35
N SER A 421 -0.61 -11.92 6.30
CA SER A 421 -1.85 -11.17 6.41
C SER A 421 -3.00 -12.01 6.93
N ILE A 422 -3.10 -13.30 6.59
CA ILE A 422 -4.14 -14.18 7.15
C ILE A 422 -3.96 -14.33 8.66
N LYS A 423 -2.71 -14.45 9.13
CA LYS A 423 -2.41 -14.48 10.57
C LYS A 423 -2.80 -13.17 11.24
N ASP A 424 -2.41 -12.04 10.64
CA ASP A 424 -2.74 -10.70 11.16
C ASP A 424 -4.25 -10.49 11.19
N ILE A 425 -4.96 -10.81 10.10
CA ILE A 425 -6.41 -10.69 10.02
C ILE A 425 -7.10 -11.58 11.05
N ARG A 426 -6.70 -12.85 11.18
CA ARG A 426 -7.27 -13.73 12.21
C ARG A 426 -7.09 -13.13 13.59
N SER A 427 -5.93 -12.55 13.86
CA SER A 427 -5.71 -11.84 15.12
C SER A 427 -6.59 -10.59 15.22
N GLU A 428 -6.80 -9.84 14.14
CA GLU A 428 -7.68 -8.66 14.09
C GLU A 428 -9.13 -8.99 14.44
N PHE A 429 -9.66 -10.12 13.96
CA PHE A 429 -10.99 -10.60 14.33
C PHE A 429 -11.13 -10.98 15.81
N GLN A 430 -10.01 -11.23 16.49
CA GLN A 430 -9.97 -11.56 17.92
C GLN A 430 -9.58 -10.35 18.78
N ARG A 431 -9.16 -9.24 18.16
CA ARG A 431 -8.79 -8.01 18.86
C ARG A 431 -10.04 -7.27 19.30
N GLU A 432 -9.88 -6.61 20.44
CA GLU A 432 -10.85 -5.68 20.98
C GLU A 432 -10.77 -4.34 20.23
N ARG A 433 -11.74 -3.45 20.44
CA ARG A 433 -11.75 -2.12 19.82
C ARG A 433 -10.88 -1.11 20.59
N ASP A 434 -9.60 -1.43 20.80
CA ASP A 434 -8.65 -0.54 21.47
C ASP A 434 -8.06 0.45 20.48
N GLY A 435 -7.69 1.64 20.97
CA GLY A 435 -7.12 2.70 20.14
C GLY A 435 -6.07 3.50 20.89
N ALA A 436 -5.33 4.30 20.14
CA ALA A 436 -4.35 5.18 20.75
C ALA A 436 -5.03 6.35 21.48
N VAL A 437 -4.43 6.78 22.58
CA VAL A 437 -4.90 7.91 23.38
C VAL A 437 -3.75 8.88 23.62
N SER A 438 -3.97 10.14 23.28
CA SER A 438 -2.98 11.21 23.46
C SER A 438 -3.34 12.06 24.67
N PHE A 439 -2.37 12.44 25.49
CA PHE A 439 -2.57 13.10 26.77
C PHE A 439 -1.95 14.49 26.82
N TYR A 440 -2.71 15.46 27.34
CA TYR A 440 -2.22 16.76 27.75
C TYR A 440 -2.25 16.90 29.26
N TRP A 441 -1.12 16.55 29.89
CA TRP A 441 -0.95 16.47 31.34
C TRP A 441 -1.24 17.77 32.09
N GLU A 442 -0.74 18.91 31.60
CA GLU A 442 -0.92 20.22 32.27
C GLU A 442 -2.40 20.62 32.36
N CYS A 443 -3.18 20.21 31.36
CA CYS A 443 -4.59 20.51 31.25
C CYS A 443 -5.49 19.35 31.69
N THR A 444 -4.93 18.24 32.16
CA THR A 444 -5.68 16.99 32.44
C THR A 444 -6.68 16.66 31.34
N ALA A 445 -6.25 16.74 30.08
CA ALA A 445 -7.09 16.49 28.92
C ALA A 445 -6.54 15.33 28.09
N LEU A 446 -7.40 14.61 27.38
CA LEU A 446 -7.01 13.53 26.49
C LEU A 446 -7.84 13.50 25.22
N ASN A 447 -7.25 13.00 24.14
CA ASN A 447 -7.94 12.72 22.90
C ASN A 447 -7.85 11.23 22.56
N VAL A 448 -9.00 10.65 22.20
CA VAL A 448 -9.13 9.25 21.78
C VAL A 448 -9.06 9.17 20.28
N ASN A 449 -8.22 8.29 19.74
CA ASN A 449 -8.14 8.06 18.30
C ASN A 449 -9.13 6.97 17.86
N VAL A 450 -9.44 6.97 16.57
CA VAL A 450 -10.08 5.82 15.91
C VAL A 450 -9.23 4.57 16.19
N SER A 451 -9.86 3.50 16.64
CA SER A 451 -9.22 2.19 16.80
C SER A 451 -8.66 1.75 15.43
N PRO A 452 -7.51 1.06 15.32
CA PRO A 452 -7.14 0.39 14.08
C PRO A 452 -7.95 -0.89 13.81
N TRP A 453 -8.74 -1.39 14.76
CA TRP A 453 -9.66 -2.50 14.54
C TRP A 453 -10.70 -2.12 13.49
N ARG A 454 -10.83 -2.91 12.40
CA ARG A 454 -11.79 -2.80 11.27
C ARG A 454 -12.21 -1.40 10.80
N HIS A 455 -11.44 -0.40 11.19
CA HIS A 455 -11.78 1.01 11.26
C HIS A 455 -12.10 1.68 9.95
N TYR A 456 -11.60 1.09 8.87
CA TYR A 456 -11.92 1.53 7.53
C TYR A 456 -13.38 1.26 7.15
N MET A 457 -13.96 0.20 7.72
CA MET A 457 -15.30 -0.30 7.42
C MET A 457 -16.33 0.06 8.51
N ASP A 458 -15.91 0.25 9.76
CA ASP A 458 -16.83 0.54 10.87
C ASP A 458 -17.40 1.96 10.89
N VAL A 459 -16.77 2.85 10.13
CA VAL A 459 -17.21 4.24 9.99
C VAL A 459 -18.14 4.29 8.78
N ASP A 460 -19.35 4.83 8.95
CA ASP A 460 -20.34 4.85 7.85
C ASP A 460 -20.10 5.99 6.86
N ASP A 461 -19.62 7.15 7.34
CA ASP A 461 -19.46 8.36 6.53
C ASP A 461 -18.46 8.15 5.38
N GLY A 462 -18.92 8.10 4.13
CA GLY A 462 -18.05 7.88 2.97
C GLY A 462 -17.66 6.41 2.71
N LEU A 463 -18.37 5.43 3.31
CA LEU A 463 -18.05 4.00 3.20
C LEU A 463 -17.95 3.51 1.74
N VAL A 464 -18.85 3.93 0.84
CA VAL A 464 -18.81 3.53 -0.58
C VAL A 464 -17.56 4.04 -1.29
N VAL A 465 -17.16 5.28 -1.01
CA VAL A 465 -15.95 5.87 -1.60
C VAL A 465 -14.70 5.21 -1.04
N ARG A 466 -14.67 4.92 0.27
CA ARG A 466 -13.62 4.11 0.90
C ARG A 466 -13.54 2.72 0.29
N PHE A 467 -14.65 2.04 0.14
CA PHE A 467 -14.69 0.74 -0.51
C PHE A 467 -14.16 0.83 -1.95
N ALA A 468 -14.55 1.83 -2.74
CA ALA A 468 -13.96 2.02 -4.07
C ALA A 468 -12.44 2.27 -4.04
N LYS A 469 -11.97 3.15 -3.14
CA LYS A 469 -10.54 3.44 -2.90
C LYS A 469 -9.75 2.20 -2.47
N MET A 470 -10.36 1.25 -1.78
CA MET A 470 -9.75 -0.02 -1.40
C MET A 470 -9.42 -0.90 -2.62
N PHE A 471 -10.24 -0.85 -3.66
CA PHE A 471 -10.09 -1.69 -4.86
C PHE A 471 -9.16 -1.07 -5.89
N PHE A 472 -9.24 0.24 -6.04
CA PHE A 472 -8.39 0.98 -6.97
C PHE A 472 -7.09 1.37 -6.28
N ASN A 473 -6.02 1.54 -7.06
CA ASN A 473 -4.71 1.93 -6.56
C ASN A 473 -4.69 3.42 -6.12
N SER A 474 -5.56 3.80 -5.18
CA SER A 474 -5.82 5.18 -4.76
C SER A 474 -4.93 5.67 -3.64
#